data_AF-A0A1F4EZ27-F1
#
_entry.id   AF-A0A1F4EZ27-F1
#
_cell.length_a   1.000
_cell.length_b   1.000
_cell.length_c   1.000
_cell.angle_alpha   90.00
_cell.angle_beta   90.00
_cell.angle_gamma   90.00
#
_symmetry.space_group_name_H-M   'P 1'
#
loop_
_entity.id
_entity.type
_entity.pdbx_description
1 polymer ?
#
loop_
_entity_poly.entity_id
_entity_poly.type
_entity_poly.pdbx_seq_one_letter_code
_entity_poly.pdbx_strand_id
1 'polypeptide(L)'
;MRWLLFLALAAACAARAQAPGANVVDVPPWFSETLLDLREDVREAAAEGKRLMVYFGQDGCPYCKELMVVNFSQQRIVEKARRGFVAIAINIWGDREVTWTDGASTSEKEFARRLKVQFTPTVLFLDEQGGIALRVNGYYPPHRFEAALDYVSARMERRIPFADYLKTALREAASEQLHDQPFFMQPPYDLRRGRGGAKPLAVLFETRSCAACDELHREGFKRSEVLAQLARFDVARLALDSPLELTTPGGAKMRAADWARELKIVYAPSIVFFDRRGREVFRIEAYLRPFHLSGSFEYVSNGAYAREPSFQRYLQAKAERMRARGKAVDLWK
;
A
#
# COMPACT_ATOMS: atom_id res chain seq x y z
N MET A 1 -32.94 35.62 59.95
CA MET A 1 -33.00 36.24 58.61
C MET A 1 -32.30 35.29 57.64
N ARG A 2 -33.06 34.69 56.70
CA ARG A 2 -32.65 33.92 55.49
C ARG A 2 -31.63 32.77 55.65
N TRP A 3 -32.14 31.54 55.74
CA TRP A 3 -31.44 30.33 55.29
C TRP A 3 -31.80 30.09 53.81
N LEU A 4 -30.81 30.12 52.92
CA LEU A 4 -30.96 29.82 51.49
C LEU A 4 -30.71 28.32 51.28
N LEU A 5 -31.74 27.59 50.84
CA LEU A 5 -31.60 26.24 50.27
C LEU A 5 -30.84 26.34 48.95
N PHE A 6 -29.72 25.64 48.82
CA PHE A 6 -29.10 25.32 47.54
C PHE A 6 -29.64 23.96 47.07
N LEU A 7 -30.51 23.97 46.05
CA LEU A 7 -30.80 22.77 45.25
C LEU A 7 -29.58 22.48 44.36
N ALA A 8 -28.89 21.38 44.62
CA ALA A 8 -27.91 20.82 43.69
C ALA A 8 -28.64 20.09 42.55
N LEU A 9 -28.71 20.70 41.36
CA LEU A 9 -29.08 19.98 40.14
C LEU A 9 -27.95 19.01 39.78
N ALA A 10 -28.19 17.71 39.98
CA ALA A 10 -27.36 16.67 39.40
C ALA A 10 -27.59 16.64 37.88
N ALA A 11 -26.67 17.24 37.12
CA ALA A 11 -26.63 17.09 35.67
C ALA A 11 -26.19 15.65 35.35
N ALA A 12 -27.14 14.78 35.03
CA ALA A 12 -26.87 13.47 34.49
C ALA A 12 -26.22 13.64 33.10
N CYS A 13 -24.90 13.52 33.06
CA CYS A 13 -24.14 13.46 31.82
C CYS A 13 -24.45 12.10 31.18
N ALA A 14 -25.45 12.05 30.30
CA ALA A 14 -25.70 10.89 29.47
C ALA A 14 -24.49 10.71 28.55
N ALA A 15 -23.61 9.77 28.90
CA ALA A 15 -22.56 9.29 28.03
C ALA A 15 -23.23 8.77 26.75
N ARG A 16 -23.16 9.54 25.67
CA ARG A 16 -23.52 9.06 24.33
C ARG A 16 -22.59 7.90 24.02
N ALA A 17 -23.14 6.69 23.95
CA ALA A 17 -22.47 5.56 23.34
C ALA A 17 -22.00 5.97 21.94
N GLN A 18 -20.70 5.82 21.68
CA GLN A 18 -20.13 6.02 20.37
C GLN A 18 -20.86 5.08 19.40
N ALA A 19 -21.54 5.62 18.38
CA ALA A 19 -22.08 4.79 17.32
C ALA A 19 -20.93 3.94 16.73
N PRO A 20 -21.16 2.66 16.34
CA PRO A 20 -20.15 1.88 15.64
C PRO A 20 -19.62 2.72 14.48
N GLY A 21 -18.29 2.87 14.43
CA GLY A 21 -17.63 3.77 13.49
C GLY A 21 -18.13 3.51 12.08
N ALA A 22 -18.53 4.58 11.38
CA ALA A 22 -18.94 4.45 10.00
C ALA A 22 -17.81 3.77 9.21
N ASN A 23 -18.10 2.58 8.67
CA ASN A 23 -17.24 1.75 7.79
C ASN A 23 -16.26 0.77 8.46
N VAL A 24 -16.70 -0.03 9.43
CA VAL A 24 -15.94 -1.22 9.88
C VAL A 24 -15.68 -2.17 8.71
N VAL A 25 -14.47 -2.74 8.63
CA VAL A 25 -14.14 -3.77 7.64
C VAL A 25 -14.37 -5.15 8.24
N ASP A 26 -15.40 -5.86 7.77
CA ASP A 26 -15.70 -7.23 8.23
C ASP A 26 -14.68 -8.23 7.67
N VAL A 27 -13.78 -8.70 8.54
CA VAL A 27 -12.83 -9.77 8.22
C VAL A 27 -13.58 -11.11 8.17
N PRO A 28 -13.40 -11.94 7.13
CA PRO A 28 -14.11 -13.21 6.99
C PRO A 28 -13.89 -14.16 8.19
N PRO A 29 -14.93 -14.92 8.62
CA PRO A 29 -14.85 -15.81 9.79
C PRO A 29 -13.83 -16.96 9.69
N TRP A 30 -13.25 -17.20 8.51
CA TRP A 30 -12.22 -18.22 8.33
C TRP A 30 -10.81 -17.72 8.66
N PHE A 31 -10.65 -16.43 8.94
CA PHE A 31 -9.43 -15.90 9.57
C PHE A 31 -9.35 -16.42 11.01
N SER A 32 -8.16 -16.86 11.40
CA SER A 32 -7.89 -17.36 12.74
C SER A 32 -7.74 -16.20 13.73
N GLU A 33 -8.36 -16.36 14.89
CA GLU A 33 -8.08 -15.53 16.07
C GLU A 33 -6.97 -16.19 16.88
N THR A 34 -5.79 -15.56 16.91
CA THR A 34 -4.63 -16.06 17.65
C THR A 34 -4.19 -15.05 18.71
N LEU A 35 -3.22 -15.45 19.54
CA LEU A 35 -2.56 -14.56 20.48
C LEU A 35 -1.56 -13.59 19.80
N LEU A 36 -1.44 -13.65 18.47
CA LEU A 36 -0.52 -12.86 17.65
C LEU A 36 0.96 -13.05 18.06
N ASP A 37 1.34 -14.24 18.55
CA ASP A 37 2.75 -14.67 18.54
C ASP A 37 3.04 -15.32 17.19
N LEU A 38 3.63 -14.52 16.29
CA LEU A 38 3.86 -14.96 14.92
C LEU A 38 4.88 -16.11 14.81
N ARG A 39 5.67 -16.39 15.86
CA ARG A 39 6.53 -17.60 15.87
C ARG A 39 5.68 -18.85 16.07
N GLU A 40 4.72 -18.78 16.99
CA GLU A 40 3.79 -19.88 17.24
C GLU A 40 2.86 -20.06 16.05
N ASP A 41 2.28 -18.97 15.54
CA ASP A 41 1.39 -19.01 14.37
C ASP A 41 2.09 -19.61 13.13
N VAL A 42 3.37 -19.28 12.89
CA VAL A 42 4.17 -19.89 11.80
C VAL A 42 4.41 -21.38 12.05
N ARG A 43 4.77 -21.76 13.29
CA ARG A 43 5.03 -23.17 13.65
C ARG A 43 3.78 -24.02 13.50
N GLU A 44 2.63 -23.53 13.95
CA GLU A 44 1.34 -24.21 13.86
C GLU A 44 0.88 -24.33 12.41
N ALA A 45 0.97 -23.25 11.63
CA ALA A 45 0.68 -23.30 10.20
C ALA A 45 1.56 -24.35 9.50
N ALA A 46 2.87 -24.36 9.78
CA ALA A 46 3.81 -25.32 9.19
C ALA A 46 3.50 -26.78 9.59
N ALA A 47 3.05 -27.03 10.83
CA ALA A 47 2.63 -28.35 11.29
C ALA A 47 1.42 -28.90 10.51
N GLU A 48 0.55 -28.00 10.02
CA GLU A 48 -0.56 -28.34 9.13
C GLU A 48 -0.17 -28.37 7.63
N GLY A 49 1.11 -28.18 7.30
CA GLY A 49 1.59 -28.08 5.92
C GLY A 49 1.19 -26.78 5.22
N LYS A 50 0.80 -25.76 5.98
CA LYS A 50 0.39 -24.42 5.51
C LYS A 50 1.49 -23.38 5.79
N ARG A 51 1.30 -22.18 5.25
CA ARG A 51 2.09 -20.97 5.52
C ARG A 51 1.24 -19.92 6.24
N LEU A 52 1.85 -18.88 6.81
CA LEU A 52 1.08 -17.82 7.47
C LEU A 52 0.77 -16.69 6.49
N MET A 53 -0.50 -16.28 6.41
CA MET A 53 -0.95 -15.09 5.69
C MET A 53 -1.39 -14.03 6.70
N VAL A 54 -0.63 -12.94 6.80
CA VAL A 54 -0.89 -11.83 7.72
C VAL A 54 -1.49 -10.66 6.96
N TYR A 55 -2.76 -10.39 7.20
CA TYR A 55 -3.48 -9.25 6.64
C TYR A 55 -3.36 -8.03 7.55
N PHE A 56 -2.97 -6.89 7.00
CA PHE A 56 -2.95 -5.60 7.67
C PHE A 56 -4.08 -4.71 7.11
N GLY A 57 -5.00 -4.33 7.98
CA GLY A 57 -6.18 -3.54 7.63
C GLY A 57 -6.47 -2.42 8.61
N GLN A 58 -7.51 -1.63 8.28
CA GLN A 58 -8.11 -0.63 9.16
C GLN A 58 -9.57 -0.42 8.78
N ASP A 59 -10.35 0.08 9.72
CA ASP A 59 -11.70 0.59 9.43
C ASP A 59 -11.64 1.84 8.56
N GLY A 60 -12.68 2.07 7.76
CA GLY A 60 -12.75 3.20 6.83
C GLY A 60 -11.87 3.05 5.59
N CYS A 61 -11.22 1.89 5.39
CA CYS A 61 -10.39 1.61 4.22
C CYS A 61 -11.20 0.99 3.08
N PRO A 62 -11.43 1.70 1.96
CA PRO A 62 -12.24 1.17 0.85
C PRO A 62 -11.57 -0.01 0.14
N TYR A 63 -10.24 0.01 0.00
CA TYR A 63 -9.50 -1.12 -0.59
C TYR A 63 -9.55 -2.38 0.26
N CYS A 64 -9.61 -2.21 1.59
CA CYS A 64 -9.73 -3.30 2.54
C CYS A 64 -11.12 -3.93 2.40
N LYS A 65 -12.15 -3.10 2.34
CA LYS A 65 -13.52 -3.53 2.02
C LYS A 65 -13.56 -4.26 0.68
N GLU A 66 -12.95 -3.72 -0.37
CA GLU A 66 -12.89 -4.36 -1.69
C GLU A 66 -12.25 -5.76 -1.62
N LEU A 67 -11.12 -5.91 -0.92
CA LEU A 67 -10.49 -7.21 -0.72
C LEU A 67 -11.47 -8.22 -0.07
N MET A 68 -12.19 -7.81 0.97
CA MET A 68 -13.13 -8.69 1.67
C MET A 68 -14.33 -9.07 0.80
N VAL A 69 -14.96 -8.09 0.14
CA VAL A 69 -16.23 -8.30 -0.56
C VAL A 69 -16.09 -8.79 -2.00
N VAL A 70 -14.92 -8.62 -2.62
CA VAL A 70 -14.65 -9.07 -3.99
C VAL A 70 -13.74 -10.29 -4.01
N ASN A 71 -12.57 -10.24 -3.36
CA ASN A 71 -11.65 -11.38 -3.44
C ASN A 71 -12.09 -12.50 -2.49
N PHE A 72 -12.31 -12.20 -1.22
CA PHE A 72 -12.67 -13.20 -0.22
C PHE A 72 -14.16 -13.59 -0.19
N SER A 73 -14.96 -13.07 -1.11
CA SER A 73 -16.30 -13.60 -1.41
C SER A 73 -16.29 -14.70 -2.48
N GLN A 74 -15.20 -14.81 -3.25
CA GLN A 74 -15.07 -15.82 -4.29
C GLN A 74 -14.60 -17.14 -3.69
N GLN A 75 -15.43 -18.18 -3.80
CA GLN A 75 -15.15 -19.51 -3.25
C GLN A 75 -13.79 -20.06 -3.69
N ARG A 76 -13.42 -19.89 -4.97
CA ARG A 76 -12.11 -20.33 -5.50
C ARG A 76 -10.93 -19.71 -4.75
N ILE A 77 -10.99 -18.41 -4.46
CA ILE A 77 -9.92 -17.69 -3.74
C ILE A 77 -9.88 -18.14 -2.29
N VAL A 78 -11.04 -18.23 -1.64
CA VAL A 78 -11.15 -18.67 -0.24
C VAL A 78 -10.62 -20.09 -0.07
N GLU A 79 -10.99 -21.02 -0.95
CA GLU A 79 -10.51 -22.40 -0.90
C GLU A 79 -9.00 -22.49 -1.12
N LYS A 80 -8.46 -21.72 -2.08
CA LYS A 80 -7.02 -21.66 -2.31
C LYS A 80 -6.28 -21.10 -1.09
N ALA A 81 -6.79 -20.01 -0.50
CA ALA A 81 -6.23 -19.40 0.69
C ALA A 81 -6.25 -20.37 1.88
N ARG A 82 -7.41 -20.97 2.19
CA ARG A 82 -7.56 -21.91 3.33
C ARG A 82 -6.76 -23.20 3.19
N ARG A 83 -6.51 -23.64 1.95
CA ARG A 83 -5.68 -24.82 1.66
C ARG A 83 -4.20 -24.56 1.92
N GLY A 84 -3.70 -23.39 1.52
CA GLY A 84 -2.29 -23.05 1.61
C GLY A 84 -1.89 -22.30 2.88
N PHE A 85 -2.84 -21.67 3.56
CA PHE A 85 -2.54 -20.67 4.58
C PHE A 85 -3.41 -20.74 5.83
N VAL A 86 -2.80 -20.44 6.97
CA VAL A 86 -3.48 -19.91 8.14
C VAL A 86 -3.51 -18.39 7.98
N ALA A 87 -4.68 -17.77 8.06
CA ALA A 87 -4.85 -16.34 7.84
C ALA A 87 -5.13 -15.62 9.15
N ILE A 88 -4.40 -14.56 9.44
CA ILE A 88 -4.61 -13.73 10.62
C ILE A 88 -4.75 -12.26 10.21
N ALA A 89 -5.46 -11.48 11.03
CA ALA A 89 -5.71 -10.07 10.79
C ALA A 89 -5.03 -9.20 11.85
N ILE A 90 -4.42 -8.11 11.41
CA ILE A 90 -3.79 -7.08 12.23
C ILE A 90 -4.43 -5.74 11.87
N ASN A 91 -4.95 -5.04 12.88
CA ASN A 91 -5.42 -3.68 12.74
C ASN A 91 -4.24 -2.72 12.91
N ILE A 92 -3.92 -1.93 11.89
CA ILE A 92 -2.77 -1.00 11.95
C ILE A 92 -2.94 0.14 12.97
N TRP A 93 -4.13 0.29 13.54
CA TRP A 93 -4.42 1.22 14.65
C TRP A 93 -4.68 0.50 15.97
N GLY A 94 -4.63 -0.82 15.96
CA GLY A 94 -4.90 -1.66 17.11
C GLY A 94 -3.81 -1.60 18.16
N ASP A 95 -4.20 -2.01 19.36
CA ASP A 95 -3.38 -2.01 20.56
C ASP A 95 -3.13 -3.42 21.11
N ARG A 96 -3.57 -4.48 20.39
CA ARG A 96 -3.24 -5.86 20.79
C ARG A 96 -1.73 -6.05 20.73
N GLU A 97 -1.22 -6.84 21.65
CA GLU A 97 0.18 -7.23 21.63
C GLU A 97 0.44 -8.19 20.47
N VAL A 98 1.57 -8.00 19.80
CA VAL A 98 2.05 -8.77 18.65
C VAL A 98 3.50 -9.12 18.89
N THR A 99 3.84 -10.41 18.89
CA THR A 99 5.22 -10.90 19.03
C THR A 99 5.72 -11.31 17.66
N TRP A 100 6.74 -10.61 17.15
CA TRP A 100 7.30 -10.90 15.83
C TRP A 100 8.15 -12.18 15.81
N THR A 101 8.55 -12.62 14.63
CA THR A 101 9.34 -13.86 14.43
C THR A 101 10.73 -13.80 15.08
N ASP A 102 11.22 -12.61 15.42
CA ASP A 102 12.44 -12.39 16.21
C ASP A 102 12.21 -12.39 17.74
N GLY A 103 10.97 -12.58 18.19
CA GLY A 103 10.59 -12.57 19.60
C GLY A 103 10.36 -11.18 20.21
N ALA A 104 10.49 -10.10 19.43
CA ALA A 104 10.18 -8.76 19.92
C ALA A 104 8.66 -8.53 19.95
N SER A 105 8.14 -8.11 21.10
CA SER A 105 6.71 -7.82 21.30
C SER A 105 6.43 -6.33 21.23
N THR A 106 5.33 -5.96 20.57
CA THR A 106 4.89 -4.57 20.44
C THR A 106 3.39 -4.52 20.14
N SER A 107 2.74 -3.35 20.22
CA SER A 107 1.34 -3.20 19.80
C SER A 107 1.17 -3.35 18.29
N GLU A 108 0.00 -3.78 17.80
CA GLU A 108 -0.31 -3.89 16.35
C GLU A 108 0.07 -2.63 15.56
N LYS A 109 -0.28 -1.43 16.06
CA LYS A 109 0.06 -0.15 15.41
C LYS A 109 1.55 0.06 15.25
N GLU A 110 2.33 -0.33 16.24
CA GLU A 110 3.77 -0.13 16.24
C GLU A 110 4.50 -1.22 15.46
N PHE A 111 3.94 -2.42 15.46
CA PHE A 111 4.34 -3.51 14.60
C PHE A 111 4.15 -3.14 13.11
N ALA A 112 2.98 -2.61 12.74
CA ALA A 112 2.71 -2.12 11.39
C ALA A 112 3.68 -1.00 10.97
N ARG A 113 4.01 -0.08 11.91
CA ARG A 113 5.01 0.98 11.69
C ARG A 113 6.42 0.41 11.47
N ARG A 114 6.85 -0.56 12.30
CA ARG A 114 8.15 -1.24 12.19
C ARG A 114 8.30 -1.91 10.82
N LEU A 115 7.22 -2.53 10.33
CA LEU A 115 7.15 -3.14 9.00
C LEU A 115 6.91 -2.13 7.87
N LYS A 116 6.86 -0.82 8.14
CA LYS A 116 6.62 0.25 7.16
C LYS A 116 5.35 0.01 6.33
N VAL A 117 4.25 -0.38 6.98
CA VAL A 117 2.93 -0.53 6.32
C VAL A 117 2.35 0.85 6.01
N GLN A 118 2.66 1.35 4.81
CA GLN A 118 2.20 2.67 4.35
C GLN A 118 0.84 2.65 3.66
N PHE A 119 0.35 1.46 3.28
CA PHE A 119 -0.92 1.27 2.58
C PHE A 119 -1.70 0.12 3.22
N THR A 120 -3.03 0.20 3.18
CA THR A 120 -3.90 -0.93 3.50
C THR A 120 -4.85 -1.20 2.33
N PRO A 121 -5.14 -2.47 2.00
CA PRO A 121 -4.62 -3.65 2.68
C PRO A 121 -3.14 -3.88 2.36
N THR A 122 -2.38 -4.43 3.31
CA THR A 122 -1.09 -5.08 3.03
C THR A 122 -1.23 -6.54 3.45
N VAL A 123 -0.79 -7.46 2.61
CA VAL A 123 -0.78 -8.90 2.94
C VAL A 123 0.66 -9.38 2.91
N LEU A 124 1.13 -9.90 4.05
CA LEU A 124 2.40 -10.60 4.15
C LEU A 124 2.16 -12.09 4.14
N PHE A 125 2.92 -12.80 3.32
CA PHE A 125 2.98 -14.23 3.36
C PHE A 125 4.31 -14.64 3.99
N LEU A 126 4.26 -15.32 5.13
CA LEU A 126 5.44 -15.84 5.80
C LEU A 126 5.69 -17.29 5.39
N ASP A 127 6.94 -17.61 5.12
CA ASP A 127 7.39 -18.99 4.93
C ASP A 127 7.42 -19.76 6.27
N GLU A 128 7.77 -21.04 6.17
CA GLU A 128 7.82 -21.95 7.30
C GLU A 128 8.93 -21.62 8.32
N GLN A 129 9.79 -20.65 8.02
CA GLN A 129 10.86 -20.15 8.89
C GLN A 129 10.51 -18.77 9.47
N GLY A 130 9.35 -18.20 9.15
CA GLY A 130 8.94 -16.86 9.57
C GLY A 130 9.56 -15.73 8.74
N GLY A 131 10.19 -16.06 7.60
CA GLY A 131 10.66 -15.10 6.61
C GLY A 131 9.53 -14.62 5.72
N ILE A 132 9.60 -13.39 5.21
CA ILE A 132 8.59 -12.86 4.28
C ILE A 132 8.84 -13.44 2.88
N ALA A 133 8.02 -14.42 2.48
CA ALA A 133 8.06 -15.03 1.15
C ALA A 133 7.51 -14.08 0.07
N LEU A 134 6.46 -13.32 0.41
CA LEU A 134 5.87 -12.32 -0.47
C LEU A 134 5.20 -11.22 0.35
N ARG A 135 5.35 -9.98 -0.12
CA ARG A 135 4.60 -8.83 0.37
C ARG A 135 3.75 -8.27 -0.75
N VAL A 136 2.45 -8.19 -0.52
CA VAL A 136 1.49 -7.55 -1.40
C VAL A 136 1.04 -6.25 -0.74
N ASN A 137 1.39 -5.13 -1.35
CA ASN A 137 0.97 -3.81 -0.90
C ASN A 137 -0.24 -3.36 -1.72
N GLY A 138 -1.28 -2.85 -1.04
CA GLY A 138 -2.52 -2.41 -1.66
C GLY A 138 -3.41 -3.55 -2.16
N TYR A 139 -4.52 -3.17 -2.81
CA TYR A 139 -5.48 -4.12 -3.36
C TYR A 139 -4.98 -4.71 -4.69
N TYR A 140 -4.96 -6.03 -4.78
CA TYR A 140 -4.78 -6.76 -6.03
C TYR A 140 -6.13 -7.33 -6.46
N PRO A 141 -6.52 -7.17 -7.75
CA PRO A 141 -7.74 -7.78 -8.26
C PRO A 141 -7.67 -9.32 -8.18
N PRO A 142 -8.83 -10.01 -8.25
CA PRO A 142 -8.94 -11.45 -8.05
C PRO A 142 -7.86 -12.29 -8.74
N HIS A 143 -7.66 -12.12 -10.04
CA HIS A 143 -6.69 -12.91 -10.82
C HIS A 143 -5.24 -12.69 -10.36
N ARG A 144 -4.85 -11.45 -10.03
CA ARG A 144 -3.51 -11.15 -9.50
C ARG A 144 -3.33 -11.68 -8.08
N PHE A 145 -4.36 -11.57 -7.24
CA PHE A 145 -4.31 -12.10 -5.87
C PHE A 145 -4.24 -13.62 -5.87
N GLU A 146 -4.97 -14.29 -6.75
CA GLU A 146 -4.85 -15.73 -6.98
C GLU A 146 -3.45 -16.17 -7.39
N ALA A 147 -2.82 -15.42 -8.31
CA ALA A 147 -1.45 -15.69 -8.72
C ALA A 147 -0.46 -15.51 -7.55
N ALA A 148 -0.71 -14.55 -6.64
CA ALA A 148 0.08 -14.41 -5.41
C ALA A 148 -0.06 -15.62 -4.50
N LEU A 149 -1.28 -16.13 -4.30
CA LEU A 149 -1.53 -17.35 -3.52
C LEU A 149 -0.82 -18.56 -4.16
N ASP A 150 -0.92 -18.73 -5.48
CA ASP A 150 -0.27 -19.83 -6.21
C ASP A 150 1.25 -19.76 -6.10
N TYR A 151 1.83 -18.57 -6.31
CA TYR A 151 3.27 -18.33 -6.20
C TYR A 151 3.81 -18.77 -4.83
N VAL A 152 3.18 -18.31 -3.76
CA VAL A 152 3.64 -18.61 -2.40
C VAL A 152 3.36 -20.07 -2.03
N SER A 153 2.20 -20.62 -2.39
CA SER A 153 1.88 -22.03 -2.09
C SER A 153 2.84 -22.99 -2.78
N ALA A 154 3.28 -22.66 -4.00
CA ALA A 154 4.23 -23.44 -4.78
C ALA A 154 5.72 -23.14 -4.45
N ARG A 155 5.99 -22.29 -3.44
CA ARG A 155 7.36 -21.91 -3.00
C ARG A 155 8.20 -21.28 -4.11
N MET A 156 7.55 -20.55 -5.02
CA MET A 156 8.19 -19.99 -6.20
C MET A 156 9.18 -18.88 -5.87
N GLU A 157 9.10 -18.28 -4.67
CA GLU A 157 10.07 -17.31 -4.17
C GLU A 157 11.51 -17.85 -4.11
N ARG A 158 11.66 -19.17 -4.03
CA ARG A 158 12.97 -19.84 -4.04
C ARG A 158 13.53 -20.02 -5.44
N ARG A 159 12.74 -19.73 -6.48
CA ARG A 159 13.05 -20.03 -7.88
C ARG A 159 13.11 -18.79 -8.75
N ILE A 160 12.09 -17.94 -8.67
CA ILE A 160 11.95 -16.75 -9.51
C ILE A 160 11.33 -15.60 -8.72
N PRO A 161 11.69 -14.34 -9.02
CA PRO A 161 10.99 -13.19 -8.45
C PRO A 161 9.51 -13.16 -8.84
N PHE A 162 8.66 -12.68 -7.93
CA PHE A 162 7.21 -12.59 -8.15
C PHE A 162 6.84 -11.76 -9.40
N ALA A 163 7.58 -10.68 -9.68
CA ALA A 163 7.39 -9.87 -10.88
C ALA A 163 7.54 -10.68 -12.18
N ASP A 164 8.49 -11.61 -12.21
CA ASP A 164 8.73 -12.46 -13.38
C ASP A 164 7.73 -13.61 -13.45
N TYR A 165 7.28 -14.13 -12.31
CA TYR A 165 6.19 -15.09 -12.25
C TYR A 165 4.89 -14.52 -12.84
N LEU A 166 4.52 -13.28 -12.51
CA LEU A 166 3.29 -12.66 -13.02
C LEU A 166 3.27 -12.55 -14.55
N LYS A 167 4.42 -12.34 -15.20
CA LYS A 167 4.51 -12.26 -16.67
C LYS A 167 4.09 -13.54 -17.38
N THR A 168 4.27 -14.69 -16.73
CA THR A 168 3.93 -16.00 -17.29
C THR A 168 2.61 -16.53 -16.76
N ALA A 169 2.29 -16.24 -15.50
CA ALA A 169 1.07 -16.70 -14.83
C ALA A 169 -0.19 -15.94 -15.27
N LEU A 170 -0.06 -14.69 -15.73
CA LEU A 170 -1.18 -13.85 -16.13
C LEU A 170 -1.06 -13.42 -17.59
N ARG A 171 -2.18 -13.49 -18.31
CA ARG A 171 -2.37 -12.80 -19.58
C ARG A 171 -3.42 -11.72 -19.36
N GLU A 172 -2.96 -10.48 -19.20
CA GLU A 172 -3.85 -9.34 -19.07
C GLU A 172 -4.12 -8.75 -20.45
N ALA A 173 -5.39 -8.43 -20.73
CA ALA A 173 -5.74 -7.61 -21.88
C ALA A 173 -5.24 -6.19 -21.61
N ALA A 174 -4.05 -5.88 -22.12
CA ALA A 174 -3.37 -4.64 -21.85
C ALA A 174 -2.48 -4.22 -23.03
N SER A 175 -2.23 -2.92 -23.12
CA SER A 175 -1.44 -2.32 -24.20
C SER A 175 -0.05 -2.94 -24.32
N GLU A 176 0.32 -3.35 -25.54
CA GLU A 176 1.69 -3.79 -25.85
C GLU A 176 2.69 -2.63 -25.87
N GLN A 177 2.22 -1.39 -25.84
CA GLN A 177 3.03 -0.19 -25.81
C GLN A 177 2.95 0.49 -24.44
N LEU A 178 4.04 1.16 -24.06
CA LEU A 178 4.06 2.02 -22.88
C LEU A 178 3.34 3.34 -23.19
N HIS A 179 2.50 3.80 -22.27
CA HIS A 179 1.67 4.99 -22.46
C HIS A 179 2.46 6.28 -22.26
N ASP A 180 2.45 7.17 -23.24
CA ASP A 180 3.10 8.47 -23.11
C ASP A 180 2.15 9.52 -22.50
N GLN A 181 2.73 10.54 -21.87
CA GLN A 181 2.01 11.69 -21.31
C GLN A 181 2.84 12.96 -21.46
N PRO A 182 2.20 14.12 -21.68
CA PRO A 182 2.91 15.36 -21.98
C PRO A 182 3.77 15.90 -20.82
N PHE A 183 3.57 15.40 -19.60
CA PHE A 183 4.32 15.80 -18.41
C PHE A 183 5.58 14.96 -18.17
N PHE A 184 5.83 13.90 -18.96
CA PHE A 184 7.04 13.11 -18.79
C PHE A 184 8.27 13.84 -19.30
N MET A 185 9.35 13.71 -18.54
CA MET A 185 10.69 14.07 -18.98
C MET A 185 11.05 13.27 -20.23
N GLN A 186 11.77 13.90 -21.16
CA GLN A 186 12.29 13.26 -22.35
C GLN A 186 13.76 12.82 -22.12
N PRO A 187 14.22 11.73 -22.76
CA PRO A 187 15.63 11.34 -22.71
C PRO A 187 16.54 12.41 -23.37
N PRO A 188 17.81 12.52 -22.97
CA PRO A 188 18.51 11.67 -21.98
C PRO A 188 18.09 11.95 -20.53
N TYR A 189 17.90 10.90 -19.72
CA TYR A 189 17.43 11.06 -18.34
C TYR A 189 18.57 11.40 -17.38
N ASP A 190 18.61 12.66 -16.93
CA ASP A 190 19.38 13.10 -15.77
C ASP A 190 18.44 13.30 -14.57
N LEU A 191 18.43 12.32 -13.66
CA LEU A 191 17.52 12.29 -12.51
C LEU A 191 18.13 12.94 -11.26
N ARG A 192 19.33 13.54 -11.34
CA ARG A 192 20.00 14.16 -10.19
C ARG A 192 19.22 15.31 -9.58
N ARG A 193 19.28 15.46 -8.26
CA ARG A 193 18.64 16.57 -7.52
C ARG A 193 19.66 17.27 -6.62
N GLY A 194 19.35 18.48 -6.15
CA GLY A 194 20.29 19.31 -5.36
C GLY A 194 20.91 20.51 -6.07
N ARG A 195 20.66 20.71 -7.38
CA ARG A 195 20.92 22.00 -8.05
C ARG A 195 19.78 22.94 -7.67
N GLY A 196 20.10 24.09 -7.05
CA GLY A 196 19.12 25.00 -6.45
C GLY A 196 17.93 25.29 -7.36
N GLY A 197 16.72 24.85 -6.96
CA GLY A 197 15.48 25.07 -7.70
C GLY A 197 14.80 23.82 -8.28
N ALA A 198 15.44 22.64 -8.26
CA ALA A 198 14.82 21.43 -8.81
C ALA A 198 13.52 21.04 -8.09
N LYS A 199 12.50 20.67 -8.87
CA LYS A 199 11.27 20.05 -8.36
C LYS A 199 11.61 18.69 -7.72
N PRO A 200 10.82 18.18 -6.75
CA PRO A 200 10.90 16.78 -6.39
C PRO A 200 10.70 15.88 -7.62
N LEU A 201 11.29 14.69 -7.60
CA LEU A 201 11.22 13.73 -8.71
C LEU A 201 10.20 12.65 -8.37
N ALA A 202 9.36 12.30 -9.33
CA ALA A 202 8.57 11.07 -9.33
C ALA A 202 9.05 10.17 -10.48
N VAL A 203 9.41 8.93 -10.19
CA VAL A 203 9.79 7.95 -11.20
C VAL A 203 8.73 6.86 -11.26
N LEU A 204 7.98 6.85 -12.36
CA LEU A 204 7.02 5.80 -12.68
C LEU A 204 7.74 4.62 -13.33
N PHE A 205 7.66 3.47 -12.68
CA PHE A 205 8.07 2.18 -13.21
C PHE A 205 6.85 1.42 -13.72
N GLU A 206 6.92 0.96 -14.96
CA GLU A 206 5.85 0.22 -15.62
C GLU A 206 6.39 -0.90 -16.51
N THR A 207 5.49 -1.64 -17.13
CA THR A 207 5.83 -2.66 -18.11
C THR A 207 4.75 -2.71 -19.19
N ARG A 208 5.10 -3.27 -20.34
CA ARG A 208 4.12 -3.54 -21.41
C ARG A 208 3.13 -4.59 -20.92
N SER A 209 1.93 -4.60 -21.48
CA SER A 209 0.86 -5.54 -21.14
C SER A 209 0.51 -5.52 -19.65
N CYS A 210 0.34 -4.32 -19.09
CA CYS A 210 -0.03 -4.07 -17.70
C CYS A 210 -1.38 -3.34 -17.62
N ALA A 211 -2.47 -4.04 -17.30
CA ALA A 211 -3.81 -3.44 -17.29
C ALA A 211 -3.95 -2.29 -16.26
N ALA A 212 -3.29 -2.44 -15.10
CA ALA A 212 -3.25 -1.39 -14.08
C ALA A 212 -2.47 -0.14 -14.54
N CYS A 213 -1.47 -0.31 -15.40
CA CYS A 213 -0.73 0.80 -16.00
C CYS A 213 -1.62 1.53 -17.02
N ASP A 214 -2.35 0.78 -17.86
CA ASP A 214 -3.34 1.34 -18.79
C ASP A 214 -4.40 2.19 -18.06
N GLU A 215 -4.95 1.67 -16.97
CA GLU A 215 -5.93 2.39 -16.16
C GLU A 215 -5.33 3.64 -15.51
N LEU A 216 -4.12 3.55 -14.94
CA LEU A 216 -3.42 4.71 -14.38
C LEU A 216 -3.28 5.84 -15.41
N HIS A 217 -2.94 5.53 -16.66
CA HIS A 217 -2.76 6.53 -17.71
C HIS A 217 -4.07 7.06 -18.29
N ARG A 218 -5.07 6.19 -18.48
CA ARG A 218 -6.37 6.56 -19.05
C ARG A 218 -7.24 7.32 -18.07
N GLU A 219 -7.14 7.00 -16.78
CA GLU A 219 -8.05 7.53 -15.75
C GLU A 219 -7.29 8.36 -14.72
N GLY A 220 -6.32 7.76 -14.02
CA GLY A 220 -5.60 8.42 -12.92
C GLY A 220 -4.92 9.73 -13.35
N PHE A 221 -4.12 9.68 -14.41
CA PHE A 221 -3.39 10.84 -14.94
C PHE A 221 -4.25 11.81 -15.76
N LYS A 222 -5.55 11.56 -15.93
CA LYS A 222 -6.48 12.51 -16.56
C LYS A 222 -7.25 13.35 -15.53
N ARG A 223 -7.18 13.00 -14.25
CA ARG A 223 -7.86 13.75 -13.18
C ARG A 223 -7.16 15.08 -12.91
N SER A 224 -7.95 16.15 -12.82
CA SER A 224 -7.47 17.53 -12.65
C SER A 224 -6.61 17.71 -11.39
N GLU A 225 -7.01 17.07 -10.30
CA GLU A 225 -6.36 17.10 -8.99
C GLU A 225 -5.06 16.28 -8.95
N VAL A 226 -4.90 15.31 -9.85
CA VAL A 226 -3.64 14.58 -10.03
C VAL A 226 -2.71 15.40 -10.92
N LEU A 227 -3.20 15.92 -12.05
CA LEU A 227 -2.45 16.81 -12.94
C LEU A 227 -1.90 18.05 -12.22
N ALA A 228 -2.69 18.67 -11.35
CA ALA A 228 -2.25 19.79 -10.52
C ALA A 228 -1.08 19.43 -9.60
N GLN A 229 -1.05 18.20 -9.06
CA GLN A 229 0.08 17.76 -8.25
C GLN A 229 1.28 17.34 -9.11
N LEU A 230 1.06 16.65 -10.24
CA LEU A 230 2.11 16.27 -11.19
C LEU A 230 2.92 17.48 -11.69
N ALA A 231 2.26 18.62 -11.92
CA ALA A 231 2.94 19.86 -12.32
C ALA A 231 4.01 20.34 -11.31
N ARG A 232 3.95 19.87 -10.07
CA ARG A 232 4.91 20.19 -8.99
C ARG A 232 6.11 19.25 -8.95
N PHE A 233 6.16 18.26 -9.84
CA PHE A 233 7.24 17.30 -9.97
C PHE A 233 7.92 17.42 -11.33
N ASP A 234 9.14 16.91 -11.38
CA ASP A 234 9.64 16.32 -12.62
C ASP A 234 9.25 14.84 -12.60
N VAL A 235 8.78 14.31 -13.73
CA VAL A 235 8.25 12.94 -13.78
C VAL A 235 8.99 12.15 -14.86
N ALA A 236 9.69 11.10 -14.46
CA ALA A 236 10.31 10.16 -15.38
C ALA A 236 9.50 8.87 -15.48
N ARG A 237 9.51 8.23 -16.64
CA ARG A 237 8.83 6.95 -16.91
C ARG A 237 9.84 5.93 -17.41
N LEU A 238 9.95 4.82 -16.72
CA LEU A 238 10.93 3.77 -16.99
C LEU A 238 10.25 2.41 -17.07
N ALA A 239 10.55 1.65 -18.13
CA ALA A 239 10.15 0.25 -18.20
C ALA A 239 11.07 -0.61 -17.32
N LEU A 240 10.51 -1.62 -16.64
CA LEU A 240 11.27 -2.55 -15.78
C LEU A 240 12.34 -3.35 -16.54
N ASP A 241 12.17 -3.54 -17.85
CA ASP A 241 13.07 -4.24 -18.76
C ASP A 241 13.89 -3.31 -19.66
N SER A 242 13.81 -1.99 -19.43
CA SER A 242 14.41 -1.00 -20.32
C SER A 242 15.95 -1.05 -20.32
N PRO A 243 16.60 -1.17 -21.50
CA PRO A 243 18.04 -1.10 -21.64
C PRO A 243 18.58 0.34 -21.62
N LEU A 244 17.70 1.34 -21.55
CA LEU A 244 18.04 2.75 -21.65
C LEU A 244 18.95 3.20 -20.51
N GLU A 245 19.99 3.97 -20.82
CA GLU A 245 20.91 4.54 -19.83
C GLU A 245 20.36 5.82 -19.19
N LEU A 246 20.57 5.95 -17.88
CA LEU A 246 20.19 7.13 -17.10
C LEU A 246 21.25 7.49 -16.08
N THR A 247 21.18 8.71 -15.55
CA THR A 247 21.89 9.11 -14.34
C THR A 247 20.90 9.13 -13.17
N THR A 248 21.13 8.32 -12.14
CA THR A 248 20.23 8.20 -10.97
C THR A 248 20.21 9.49 -10.13
N PRO A 249 19.26 9.65 -9.19
CA PRO A 249 19.25 10.79 -8.28
C PRO A 249 20.56 11.00 -7.50
N GLY A 250 21.26 9.90 -7.18
CA GLY A 250 22.57 9.91 -6.53
C GLY A 250 23.77 10.16 -7.48
N GLY A 251 23.54 10.25 -8.79
CA GLY A 251 24.58 10.54 -9.79
C GLY A 251 25.25 9.34 -10.45
N ALA A 252 24.87 8.10 -10.09
CA ALA A 252 25.38 6.90 -10.74
C ALA A 252 24.80 6.75 -12.16
N LYS A 253 25.62 6.32 -13.12
CA LYS A 253 25.17 5.98 -14.48
C LYS A 253 24.92 4.48 -14.57
N MET A 254 23.73 4.08 -15.02
CA MET A 254 23.35 2.67 -15.18
C MET A 254 22.13 2.55 -16.12
N ARG A 255 21.77 1.32 -16.50
CA ARG A 255 20.54 1.07 -17.26
C ARG A 255 19.32 1.16 -16.33
N ALA A 256 18.20 1.59 -16.87
CA ALA A 256 16.93 1.66 -16.17
C ALA A 256 16.51 0.32 -15.53
N ALA A 257 16.70 -0.81 -16.23
CA ALA A 257 16.41 -2.15 -15.70
C ALA A 257 17.31 -2.55 -14.51
N ASP A 258 18.60 -2.15 -14.53
CA ASP A 258 19.51 -2.39 -13.40
C ASP A 258 19.05 -1.57 -12.18
N TRP A 259 18.70 -0.31 -12.40
CA TRP A 259 18.23 0.56 -11.33
C TRP A 259 16.90 0.10 -10.70
N ALA A 260 15.96 -0.39 -11.52
CA ALA A 260 14.71 -0.96 -11.04
C ALA A 260 14.94 -2.17 -10.12
N ARG A 261 15.93 -3.02 -10.45
CA ARG A 261 16.35 -4.14 -9.59
C ARG A 261 16.99 -3.68 -8.28
N GLU A 262 17.87 -2.69 -8.33
CA GLU A 262 18.48 -2.10 -7.13
C GLU A 262 17.43 -1.52 -6.18
N LEU A 263 16.42 -0.83 -6.73
CA LEU A 263 15.29 -0.29 -5.98
C LEU A 263 14.28 -1.36 -5.52
N LYS A 264 14.47 -2.62 -5.93
CA LYS A 264 13.61 -3.77 -5.66
C LYS A 264 12.17 -3.55 -6.14
N ILE A 265 11.99 -2.95 -7.31
CA ILE A 265 10.67 -2.76 -7.89
C ILE A 265 10.16 -4.08 -8.44
N VAL A 266 9.19 -4.67 -7.72
CA VAL A 266 8.61 -5.98 -8.04
C VAL A 266 7.18 -5.90 -8.57
N TYR A 267 6.62 -4.70 -8.67
CA TYR A 267 5.24 -4.47 -9.11
C TYR A 267 5.14 -3.30 -10.09
N ALA A 268 4.20 -3.38 -11.03
CA ALA A 268 3.86 -2.31 -11.96
C ALA A 268 2.34 -2.04 -11.95
N PRO A 269 1.91 -0.76 -11.96
CA PRO A 269 2.76 0.44 -11.88
C PRO A 269 3.31 0.66 -10.46
N SER A 270 4.54 1.16 -10.36
CA SER A 270 5.11 1.67 -9.10
C SER A 270 5.63 3.09 -9.30
N ILE A 271 5.49 3.97 -8.31
CA ILE A 271 6.02 5.34 -8.37
C ILE A 271 6.95 5.56 -7.20
N VAL A 272 8.22 5.85 -7.47
CA VAL A 272 9.21 6.18 -6.44
C VAL A 272 9.41 7.69 -6.40
N PHE A 273 9.29 8.26 -5.20
CA PHE A 273 9.37 9.70 -4.98
C PHE A 273 10.68 10.08 -4.31
N PHE A 274 11.37 11.04 -4.92
CA PHE A 274 12.58 11.63 -4.39
C PHE A 274 12.36 13.09 -4.03
N ASP A 275 12.88 13.50 -2.87
CA ASP A 275 12.85 14.90 -2.47
C ASP A 275 13.78 15.77 -3.33
N ARG A 276 13.78 17.08 -3.07
CA ARG A 276 14.63 18.04 -3.79
C ARG A 276 16.13 17.82 -3.61
N ARG A 277 16.55 16.95 -2.69
CA ARG A 277 17.94 16.54 -2.45
C ARG A 277 18.26 15.18 -3.08
N GLY A 278 17.29 14.54 -3.73
CA GLY A 278 17.47 13.25 -4.40
C GLY A 278 17.37 12.06 -3.46
N ARG A 279 16.86 12.24 -2.23
CA ARG A 279 16.62 11.15 -1.31
C ARG A 279 15.25 10.56 -1.58
N GLU A 280 15.16 9.23 -1.63
CA GLU A 280 13.86 8.57 -1.66
C GLU A 280 13.11 8.85 -0.35
N VAL A 281 11.88 9.34 -0.45
CA VAL A 281 11.06 9.73 0.71
C VAL A 281 9.73 9.00 0.79
N PHE A 282 9.26 8.46 -0.35
CA PHE A 282 8.01 7.73 -0.42
C PHE A 282 8.00 6.87 -1.69
N ARG A 283 7.19 5.81 -1.69
CA ARG A 283 6.92 5.03 -2.90
C ARG A 283 5.51 4.47 -2.87
N ILE A 284 4.93 4.34 -4.05
CA ILE A 284 3.70 3.62 -4.31
C ILE A 284 4.09 2.30 -4.98
N GLU A 285 3.68 1.17 -4.40
CA GLU A 285 3.95 -0.18 -4.91
C GLU A 285 2.64 -0.92 -5.24
N ALA A 286 1.59 -0.15 -5.53
CA ALA A 286 0.23 -0.64 -5.76
C ALA A 286 -0.52 0.29 -6.71
N TYR A 287 -1.60 -0.19 -7.31
CA TYR A 287 -2.55 0.70 -7.95
C TYR A 287 -3.30 1.53 -6.89
N LEU A 288 -3.41 2.84 -7.13
CA LEU A 288 -4.14 3.77 -6.26
C LEU A 288 -5.20 4.51 -7.07
N ARG A 289 -6.42 4.54 -6.53
CA ARG A 289 -7.52 5.39 -6.98
C ARG A 289 -7.14 6.88 -6.88
N PRO A 290 -7.81 7.75 -7.66
CA PRO A 290 -7.44 9.16 -7.81
C PRO A 290 -7.18 9.92 -6.50
N PHE A 291 -8.02 9.77 -5.48
CA PHE A 291 -7.81 10.44 -4.19
C PHE A 291 -6.46 10.10 -3.54
N HIS A 292 -6.11 8.81 -3.53
CA HIS A 292 -4.87 8.29 -2.94
C HIS A 292 -3.66 8.61 -3.82
N LEU A 293 -3.83 8.57 -5.15
CA LEU A 293 -2.79 8.98 -6.10
C LEU A 293 -2.45 10.47 -5.92
N SER A 294 -3.44 11.35 -5.99
CA SER A 294 -3.25 12.79 -5.76
C SER A 294 -2.68 13.07 -4.37
N GLY A 295 -3.18 12.39 -3.33
CA GLY A 295 -2.67 12.49 -1.98
C GLY A 295 -1.20 12.12 -1.84
N SER A 296 -0.74 11.08 -2.55
CA SER A 296 0.68 10.67 -2.57
C SER A 296 1.59 11.74 -3.15
N PHE A 297 1.22 12.33 -4.29
CA PHE A 297 1.98 13.44 -4.88
C PHE A 297 1.94 14.68 -3.98
N GLU A 298 0.80 14.99 -3.37
CA GLU A 298 0.68 16.12 -2.45
C GLU A 298 1.59 15.93 -1.22
N TYR A 299 1.57 14.74 -0.62
CA TYR A 299 2.35 14.36 0.56
C TYR A 299 3.86 14.60 0.39
N VAL A 300 4.38 14.33 -0.80
CA VAL A 300 5.80 14.59 -1.11
C VAL A 300 6.03 16.04 -1.49
N SER A 301 5.19 16.62 -2.36
CA SER A 301 5.41 17.98 -2.87
C SER A 301 5.29 19.08 -1.81
N ASN A 302 4.52 18.86 -0.73
CA ASN A 302 4.43 19.77 0.41
C ASN A 302 5.40 19.42 1.56
N GLY A 303 6.20 18.36 1.41
CA GLY A 303 7.14 17.91 2.43
C GLY A 303 6.48 17.34 3.70
N ALA A 304 5.20 16.93 3.64
CA ALA A 304 4.46 16.45 4.80
C ALA A 304 5.10 15.22 5.45
N TYR A 305 5.77 14.38 4.67
CA TYR A 305 6.49 13.19 5.16
C TYR A 305 7.52 13.47 6.26
N ALA A 306 8.02 14.71 6.35
CA ALA A 306 8.97 15.08 7.39
C ALA A 306 8.30 15.29 8.77
N ARG A 307 7.01 15.67 8.79
CA ARG A 307 6.25 15.96 10.02
C ARG A 307 5.29 14.84 10.40
N GLU A 308 4.72 14.17 9.41
CA GLU A 308 3.83 13.03 9.58
C GLU A 308 4.36 11.90 8.70
N PRO A 309 5.18 10.96 9.23
CA PRO A 309 5.73 9.85 8.45
C PRO A 309 4.68 8.81 8.01
N SER A 310 3.52 8.76 8.67
CA SER A 310 2.41 7.88 8.29
C SER A 310 1.58 8.53 7.18
N PHE A 311 1.74 8.01 5.97
CA PHE A 311 0.92 8.43 4.83
C PHE A 311 -0.58 8.25 5.09
N GLN A 312 -0.94 7.22 5.85
CA GLN A 312 -2.33 6.92 6.18
C GLN A 312 -2.94 7.97 7.10
N ARG A 313 -2.23 8.38 8.15
CA ARG A 313 -2.66 9.51 9.01
C ARG A 313 -2.75 10.81 8.23
N TYR A 314 -1.79 11.05 7.33
CA TYR A 314 -1.82 12.21 6.45
C TYR A 314 -3.09 12.24 5.57
N LEU A 315 -3.46 11.11 4.96
CA LEU A 315 -4.68 11.00 4.15
C LEU A 315 -5.97 11.13 4.97
N GLN A 316 -6.03 10.54 6.16
CA GLN A 316 -7.17 10.70 7.08
C GLN A 316 -7.38 12.17 7.42
N ALA A 317 -6.32 12.85 7.87
CA ALA A 317 -6.37 14.27 8.19
C ALA A 317 -6.72 15.13 6.97
N LYS A 318 -6.28 14.76 5.76
CA LYS A 318 -6.69 15.42 4.50
C LYS A 318 -8.19 15.24 4.25
N ALA A 319 -8.71 14.03 4.37
CA ALA A 319 -10.13 13.73 4.18
C ALA A 319 -11.00 14.50 5.18
N GLU A 320 -10.61 14.55 6.45
CA GLU A 320 -11.29 15.33 7.49
C GLU A 320 -11.31 16.83 7.18
N ARG A 321 -10.17 17.42 6.79
CA ARG A 321 -10.11 18.84 6.39
C ARG A 321 -11.00 19.13 5.18
N MET A 322 -11.14 18.20 4.24
CA MET A 322 -12.02 18.36 3.08
C MET A 322 -13.49 18.29 3.49
N ARG A 323 -13.88 17.31 4.32
CA ARG A 323 -15.24 17.18 4.86
C ARG A 323 -15.65 18.39 5.69
N ALA A 324 -14.77 18.90 6.53
CA ALA A 324 -14.99 20.11 7.32
C ALA A 324 -15.24 21.37 6.46
N ARG A 325 -14.78 21.36 5.19
CA ARG A 325 -15.02 22.42 4.20
C ARG A 325 -16.24 22.13 3.30
N GLY A 326 -17.07 21.15 3.67
CA GLY A 326 -18.27 20.77 2.93
C GLY A 326 -17.99 20.02 1.62
N LYS A 327 -16.76 19.56 1.37
CA LYS A 327 -16.44 18.78 0.17
C LYS A 327 -16.78 17.31 0.38
N ALA A 328 -17.45 16.71 -0.60
CA ALA A 328 -17.58 15.25 -0.66
C ALA A 328 -16.19 14.62 -0.79
N VAL A 329 -15.92 13.58 -0.01
CA VAL A 329 -14.70 12.78 -0.10
C VAL A 329 -15.09 11.34 -0.35
N ASP A 330 -14.97 10.93 -1.61
CA ASP A 330 -15.03 9.53 -2.01
C ASP A 330 -13.60 9.01 -2.07
N LEU A 331 -13.28 8.04 -1.23
CA LEU A 331 -11.93 7.46 -1.14
C LEU A 331 -11.68 6.41 -2.24
N TRP A 332 -12.74 5.96 -2.92
CA TRP A 332 -12.71 4.93 -3.95
C TRP A 332 -12.81 5.48 -5.38
N LYS A 333 -13.54 6.57 -5.60
CA LYS A 333 -13.76 7.12 -6.94
C LYS A 333 -12.65 8.06 -7.45
#